data_AF-A0A1Q5J6J3-F1
#
_entry.id   AF-A0A1Q5J6J3-F1
#
_cell.length_a   1.000
_cell.length_b   1.000
_cell.length_c   1.000
_cell.angle_alpha   90.00
_cell.angle_beta   90.00
_cell.angle_gamma   90.00
#
_symmetry.space_group_name_H-M   'P 1'
#
loop_
_entity.id
_entity.type
_entity.pdbx_description
1 polymer ?
#
loop_
_entity_poly.entity_id
_entity_poly.type
_entity_poly.pdbx_seq_one_letter_code
_entity_poly.pdbx_strand_id
1 'polypeptide(L)'
;MLMRTDPFRELDRMTQQLLGPGTWSRPSAMPMDAYREGDEYVVVFDLPGVSADAIDVDVERNMLTVRAERRPVAKADDVQMELSERPLGAFSRQLVLADTLDTERIEADYDAGVLTLRIPIAERAKPRKISVGIGSGRREISG
;
A
#
# COMPACT_ATOMS: atom_id res chain seq x y z
N MET A 1 -28.78 -17.80 19.04
CA MET A 1 -29.40 -16.50 19.36
C MET A 1 -28.52 -15.83 20.41
N LEU A 2 -27.65 -14.90 19.99
CA LEU A 2 -26.76 -14.17 20.91
C LEU A 2 -27.43 -12.85 21.29
N MET A 3 -28.04 -12.80 22.47
CA MET A 3 -28.52 -11.54 23.03
C MET A 3 -27.33 -10.77 23.63
N ARG A 4 -27.02 -9.61 23.05
CA ARG A 4 -26.27 -8.53 23.71
C ARG A 4 -27.10 -7.25 23.65
N THR A 5 -28.02 -7.11 24.60
CA THR A 5 -28.62 -5.83 24.97
C THR A 5 -27.56 -4.97 25.64
N ASP A 6 -26.76 -4.27 24.83
CA ASP A 6 -25.84 -3.25 25.31
C ASP A 6 -26.51 -1.86 25.19
N PRO A 7 -26.91 -1.22 26.31
CA PRO A 7 -27.72 0.00 26.29
C PRO A 7 -26.98 1.23 25.76
N PHE A 8 -25.67 1.13 25.49
CA PHE A 8 -24.85 2.22 24.97
C PHE A 8 -24.59 2.16 23.44
N ARG A 9 -25.22 1.22 22.71
CA ARG A 9 -25.06 1.02 21.24
C ARG A 9 -25.15 2.32 20.41
N GLU A 10 -25.99 3.28 20.81
CA GLU A 10 -26.18 4.54 20.09
C GLU A 10 -25.05 5.56 20.36
N LEU A 11 -24.58 5.63 21.61
CA LEU A 11 -23.41 6.41 22.01
C LEU A 11 -22.12 5.87 21.37
N ASP A 12 -21.98 4.54 21.30
CA ASP A 12 -20.87 3.88 20.62
C ASP A 12 -20.85 4.18 19.12
N ARG A 13 -22.01 4.19 18.43
CA ARG A 13 -22.09 4.58 17.01
C ARG A 13 -21.61 6.02 16.78
N MET A 14 -22.08 6.98 17.57
CA MET A 14 -21.61 8.38 17.46
C MET A 14 -20.12 8.50 17.78
N THR A 15 -19.64 7.79 18.80
CA THR A 15 -18.22 7.81 19.19
C THR A 15 -17.33 7.18 18.11
N GLN A 16 -17.79 6.09 17.46
CA GLN A 16 -17.11 5.47 16.32
C GLN A 16 -17.10 6.38 15.09
N GLN A 17 -18.18 7.11 14.80
CA GLN A 17 -18.22 8.07 13.69
C GLN A 17 -17.29 9.28 13.88
N LEU A 18 -17.04 9.71 15.13
CA LEU A 18 -16.22 10.89 15.43
C LEU A 18 -14.75 10.57 15.77
N LEU A 19 -14.47 9.42 16.38
CA LEU A 19 -13.15 9.07 16.91
C LEU A 19 -12.63 7.70 16.47
N GLY A 20 -13.45 6.87 15.83
CA GLY A 20 -13.12 5.50 15.44
C GLY A 20 -12.12 5.39 14.27
N PRO A 21 -11.50 4.20 14.11
CA PRO A 21 -10.68 3.88 12.95
C PRO A 21 -11.53 3.81 11.68
N GLY A 22 -10.96 4.21 10.53
CA GLY A 22 -11.69 4.28 9.26
C GLY A 22 -12.25 5.67 8.93
N THR A 23 -11.93 6.69 9.73
CA THR A 23 -12.15 8.10 9.34
C THR A 23 -10.94 8.59 8.54
N TRP A 24 -11.10 9.61 7.67
CA TRP A 24 -9.97 10.22 6.97
C TRP A 24 -8.89 10.78 7.93
N SER A 25 -9.29 11.20 9.13
CA SER A 25 -8.40 11.67 10.19
C SER A 25 -7.69 10.55 10.96
N ARG A 26 -8.21 9.32 10.92
CA ARG A 26 -7.60 8.09 11.48
C ARG A 26 -7.88 6.90 10.56
N PRO A 27 -7.17 6.80 9.41
CA PRO A 27 -7.40 5.72 8.45
C PRO A 27 -7.16 4.36 9.08
N SER A 28 -7.96 3.37 8.68
CA SER A 28 -7.81 2.00 9.15
C SER A 28 -6.50 1.38 8.65
N ALA A 29 -6.02 0.36 9.37
CA ALA A 29 -4.84 -0.38 8.96
C ALA A 29 -5.11 -1.13 7.65
N MET A 30 -4.23 -0.93 6.68
CA MET A 30 -4.16 -1.68 5.42
C MET A 30 -2.95 -2.63 5.56
N PRO A 31 -3.18 -3.96 5.69
CA PRO A 31 -2.12 -4.96 5.65
C PRO A 31 -1.42 -4.95 4.30
N MET A 32 -0.13 -5.23 4.29
CA MET A 32 0.66 -5.26 3.06
C MET A 32 1.93 -6.10 3.21
N ASP A 33 2.35 -6.68 2.08
CA ASP A 33 3.66 -7.28 1.89
C ASP A 33 4.44 -6.47 0.85
N ALA A 34 5.77 -6.45 0.99
CA ALA A 34 6.66 -5.81 0.03
C ALA A 34 7.94 -6.64 -0.16
N TYR A 35 8.26 -6.98 -1.41
CA TYR A 35 9.38 -7.85 -1.75
C TYR A 35 9.98 -7.48 -3.11
N ARG A 36 11.11 -8.09 -3.45
CA ARG A 36 11.80 -7.91 -4.73
C ARG A 36 11.66 -9.17 -5.57
N GLU A 37 11.17 -9.02 -6.80
CA GLU A 37 11.03 -10.09 -7.79
C GLU A 37 11.95 -9.77 -8.97
N GLY A 38 13.19 -10.28 -8.92
CA GLY A 38 14.19 -10.02 -9.96
C GLY A 38 14.57 -8.54 -10.13
N ASP A 39 14.09 -7.93 -11.22
CA ASP A 39 14.28 -6.53 -11.59
C ASP A 39 13.08 -5.64 -11.19
N GLU A 40 12.10 -6.16 -10.45
CA GLU A 40 10.93 -5.43 -9.94
C GLU A 40 10.91 -5.39 -8.41
N TYR A 41 10.32 -4.32 -7.88
CA TYR A 41 9.89 -4.21 -6.49
C TYR A 41 8.36 -4.30 -6.46
N VAL A 42 7.84 -5.31 -5.76
CA VAL A 42 6.42 -5.65 -5.75
C VAL A 42 5.85 -5.34 -4.36
N VAL A 43 4.72 -4.64 -4.33
CA VAL A 43 4.00 -4.28 -3.11
C VAL A 43 2.55 -4.74 -3.23
N VAL A 44 2.06 -5.47 -2.25
CA VAL A 44 0.74 -6.11 -2.26
C VAL A 44 -0.06 -5.61 -1.06
N PHE A 45 -1.32 -5.21 -1.25
CA PHE A 45 -2.19 -4.66 -0.20
C PHE A 45 -3.53 -5.39 -0.13
N ASP A 46 -3.95 -5.76 1.08
CA ASP A 46 -5.27 -6.37 1.32
C ASP A 46 -6.36 -5.28 1.39
N LEU A 47 -7.25 -5.25 0.38
CA LEU A 47 -8.38 -4.31 0.26
C LEU A 47 -9.73 -5.02 0.00
N PRO A 48 -10.09 -6.10 0.73
CA PRO A 48 -11.22 -6.95 0.36
C PRO A 48 -12.56 -6.22 0.38
N GLY A 49 -13.23 -6.14 -0.78
CA GLY A 49 -14.52 -5.49 -0.92
C GLY A 49 -14.46 -3.96 -0.90
N VAL A 50 -13.31 -3.38 -1.25
CA VAL A 50 -13.22 -2.04 -1.85
C VAL A 50 -13.52 -2.17 -3.35
N SER A 51 -14.17 -1.18 -3.96
CA SER A 51 -14.35 -1.12 -5.41
C SER A 51 -13.17 -0.40 -6.08
N ALA A 52 -12.79 -0.80 -7.30
CA ALA A 52 -11.58 -0.27 -7.94
C ALA A 52 -11.60 1.25 -8.16
N ASP A 53 -12.78 1.84 -8.35
CA ASP A 53 -13.02 3.29 -8.44
C ASP A 53 -12.86 4.04 -7.11
N ALA A 54 -12.83 3.32 -5.99
CA ALA A 54 -12.61 3.82 -4.65
C ALA A 54 -11.17 3.56 -4.14
N ILE A 55 -10.25 3.17 -5.03
CA ILE A 55 -8.80 3.05 -4.78
C ILE A 55 -8.09 4.17 -5.53
N ASP A 56 -7.17 4.83 -4.84
CA ASP A 56 -6.42 5.98 -5.31
C ASP A 56 -4.93 5.76 -4.98
N VAL A 57 -4.07 5.93 -5.99
CA VAL A 57 -2.63 5.61 -5.91
C VAL A 57 -1.83 6.78 -6.48
N ASP A 58 -1.20 7.52 -5.59
CA ASP A 58 -0.36 8.69 -5.89
C ASP A 58 1.13 8.38 -5.69
N VAL A 59 1.99 9.01 -6.48
CA VAL A 59 3.42 9.11 -6.17
C VAL A 59 3.90 10.56 -6.28
N GLU A 60 4.40 11.13 -5.18
CA GLU A 60 5.07 12.43 -5.18
C GLU A 60 6.49 12.29 -4.62
N ARG A 61 7.53 12.64 -5.41
CA ARG A 61 8.93 12.73 -4.94
C ARG A 61 9.42 11.48 -4.18
N ASN A 62 9.11 10.30 -4.71
CA ASN A 62 9.35 8.97 -4.10
C ASN A 62 8.43 8.57 -2.94
N MET A 63 7.45 9.38 -2.53
CA MET A 63 6.41 8.97 -1.59
C MET A 63 5.25 8.34 -2.35
N LEU A 64 5.13 7.02 -2.29
CA LEU A 64 3.94 6.28 -2.75
C LEU A 64 2.85 6.36 -1.68
N THR A 65 1.68 6.86 -2.05
CA THR A 65 0.49 6.93 -1.19
C THR A 65 -0.64 6.11 -1.81
N VAL A 66 -1.14 5.12 -1.07
CA VAL A 66 -2.31 4.32 -1.43
C VAL A 66 -3.45 4.68 -0.50
N ARG A 67 -4.57 5.16 -1.05
CA ARG A 67 -5.81 5.47 -0.34
C ARG A 67 -6.93 4.57 -0.85
N ALA A 68 -7.82 4.16 0.03
CA ALA A 68 -8.97 3.34 -0.33
C ALA A 68 -10.18 3.62 0.56
N GLU A 69 -11.40 3.58 0.03
CA GLU A 69 -12.64 3.74 0.82
C GLU A 69 -13.55 2.49 0.73
N ARG A 70 -13.76 1.81 1.87
CA ARG A 70 -14.68 0.68 1.97
C ARG A 70 -16.05 1.12 2.48
N ARG A 71 -17.04 1.17 1.59
CA ARG A 71 -18.42 1.57 1.93
C ARG A 71 -19.21 0.42 2.57
N PRO A 72 -20.17 0.71 3.47
CA PRO A 72 -21.10 -0.30 3.98
C PRO A 72 -21.92 -0.93 2.84
N VAL A 73 -22.04 -2.26 2.83
CA VAL A 73 -22.83 -3.00 1.82
C VAL A 73 -24.34 -2.86 2.09
N ALA A 74 -24.74 -2.85 3.35
CA ALA A 74 -26.12 -2.61 3.74
C ALA A 74 -26.41 -1.10 3.78
N LYS A 75 -27.20 -0.62 2.81
CA LYS A 75 -27.89 0.67 2.84
C LYS A 75 -29.40 0.41 2.90
N ALA A 76 -29.86 0.08 4.09
CA ALA A 76 -31.21 -0.40 4.32
C ALA A 76 -31.61 -0.02 5.75
N ASP A 77 -32.63 0.82 5.90
CA ASP A 77 -33.18 1.23 7.21
C ASP A 77 -33.79 0.03 7.96
N ASP A 78 -34.02 -1.06 7.23
CA ASP A 78 -34.50 -2.38 7.63
C ASP A 78 -33.41 -3.40 8.01
N VAL A 79 -32.10 -3.07 7.94
CA VAL A 79 -31.01 -3.98 8.34
C VAL A 79 -30.56 -3.76 9.79
N GLN A 80 -30.94 -4.70 10.67
CA GLN A 80 -30.41 -4.78 12.03
C GLN A 80 -29.03 -5.46 12.04
N MET A 81 -27.98 -4.64 12.22
CA MET A 81 -26.60 -5.11 12.31
C MET A 81 -26.30 -5.71 13.70
N GLU A 82 -26.18 -7.04 13.79
CA GLU A 82 -25.90 -7.73 15.06
C GLU A 82 -24.42 -7.75 15.46
N LEU A 83 -23.52 -7.86 14.47
CA LEU A 83 -22.07 -7.94 14.66
C LEU A 83 -21.36 -7.17 13.55
N SER A 84 -20.28 -6.47 13.90
CA SER A 84 -19.46 -5.70 12.96
C SER A 84 -17.98 -5.84 13.30
N GLU A 85 -17.30 -6.75 12.60
CA GLU A 85 -15.86 -7.02 12.74
C GLU A 85 -15.06 -6.53 11.53
N ARG A 86 -15.75 -6.25 10.41
CA ARG A 86 -15.15 -5.81 9.16
C ARG A 86 -14.84 -4.31 9.24
N PRO A 87 -13.56 -3.87 9.12
CA PRO A 87 -13.26 -2.44 9.08
C PRO A 87 -13.91 -1.80 7.85
N LEU A 88 -14.45 -0.59 8.04
CA LEU A 88 -15.17 0.22 7.05
C LEU A 88 -14.52 1.62 6.99
N GLY A 89 -14.86 2.39 5.96
CA GLY A 89 -14.38 3.75 5.78
C GLY A 89 -13.02 3.82 5.09
N ALA A 90 -12.23 4.84 5.41
CA ALA A 90 -10.96 5.17 4.76
C ALA A 90 -9.78 4.32 5.28
N PHE A 91 -8.97 3.86 4.34
CA PHE A 91 -7.69 3.18 4.54
C PHE A 91 -6.62 4.03 3.85
N SER A 92 -5.43 4.13 4.46
CA SER A 92 -4.32 4.88 3.89
C SER A 92 -2.97 4.28 4.27
N ARG A 93 -2.08 4.15 3.30
CA ARG A 93 -0.68 3.77 3.47
C ARG A 93 0.23 4.71 2.70
N GLN A 94 1.38 4.98 3.30
CA GLN A 94 2.44 5.77 2.71
C GLN A 94 3.75 5.00 2.82
N LEU A 95 4.50 4.98 1.72
CA LEU A 95 5.73 4.22 1.55
C LEU A 95 6.78 5.12 0.90
N VAL A 96 7.94 5.22 1.53
CA VAL A 96 9.10 5.88 0.93
C VAL A 96 9.78 4.88 0.01
N LEU A 97 9.71 5.14 -1.29
CA LEU A 97 10.39 4.38 -2.32
C LEU A 97 11.87 4.77 -2.40
N ALA A 98 12.73 3.84 -2.78
CA ALA A 98 14.14 4.12 -3.02
C ALA A 98 14.34 4.80 -4.38
N ASP A 99 15.33 5.71 -4.48
CA ASP A 99 15.73 6.37 -5.75
C ASP A 99 16.14 5.40 -6.86
N THR A 100 16.38 4.13 -6.52
CA THR A 100 16.69 3.06 -7.48
C THR A 100 15.47 2.50 -8.20
N LEU A 101 14.26 2.87 -7.78
CA LEU A 101 12.99 2.47 -8.40
C LEU A 101 12.58 3.46 -9.49
N ASP A 102 11.89 2.97 -10.50
CA ASP A 102 11.37 3.74 -11.63
C ASP A 102 9.88 4.02 -11.42
N THR A 103 9.59 5.15 -10.78
CA THR A 103 8.23 5.53 -10.41
C THR A 103 7.36 6.01 -11.58
N GLU A 104 7.95 6.24 -12.76
CA GLU A 104 7.22 6.64 -13.97
C GLU A 104 6.58 5.43 -14.68
N ARG A 105 7.01 4.21 -14.33
CA ARG A 105 6.56 2.94 -14.95
C ARG A 105 5.97 1.98 -13.93
N ILE A 106 5.22 2.50 -12.97
CA ILE A 106 4.48 1.69 -12.00
C ILE A 106 3.29 1.04 -12.71
N GLU A 107 3.17 -0.27 -12.58
CA GLU A 107 2.00 -1.04 -12.98
C GLU A 107 1.15 -1.36 -11.75
N ALA A 108 -0.18 -1.29 -11.90
CA ALA A 108 -1.14 -1.56 -10.84
C ALA A 108 -2.19 -2.56 -11.33
N ASP A 109 -2.39 -3.63 -10.56
CA ASP A 109 -3.40 -4.65 -10.80
C ASP A 109 -4.27 -4.84 -9.55
N TYR A 110 -5.56 -5.13 -9.73
CA TYR A 110 -6.50 -5.33 -8.62
C TYR A 110 -7.45 -6.48 -8.92
N ASP A 111 -7.17 -7.64 -8.33
CA ASP A 111 -7.98 -8.86 -8.43
C ASP A 111 -8.33 -9.40 -7.03
N ALA A 112 -9.47 -10.07 -6.92
CA ALA A 112 -9.96 -10.78 -5.72
C ALA A 112 -9.99 -9.97 -4.40
N GLY A 113 -9.84 -8.63 -4.44
CA GLY A 113 -9.72 -7.77 -3.27
C GLY A 113 -8.29 -7.46 -2.82
N VAL A 114 -7.29 -7.72 -3.67
CA VAL A 114 -5.86 -7.51 -3.42
C VAL A 114 -5.30 -6.56 -4.47
N LEU A 115 -4.68 -5.46 -4.04
CA LEU A 115 -3.99 -4.50 -4.93
C LEU A 115 -2.52 -4.87 -5.03
N THR A 116 -2.04 -5.13 -6.24
CA THR A 116 -0.63 -5.40 -6.53
C THR A 116 -0.03 -4.23 -7.31
N LEU A 117 1.01 -3.62 -6.76
CA LEU A 117 1.81 -2.59 -7.42
C LEU A 117 3.18 -3.18 -7.79
N ARG A 118 3.54 -3.11 -9.08
CA ARG A 118 4.85 -3.51 -9.60
C ARG A 118 5.63 -2.28 -10.01
N ILE A 119 6.84 -2.13 -9.45
CA ILE A 119 7.70 -0.97 -9.66
C ILE A 119 9.03 -1.46 -10.24
N PRO A 120 9.32 -1.21 -11.54
CA PRO A 120 10.58 -1.59 -12.15
C PRO A 120 11.76 -0.92 -11.46
N ILE A 121 12.91 -1.60 -11.45
CA ILE A 121 14.16 -1.02 -10.96
C ILE A 121 14.82 -0.25 -12.09
N ALA A 122 15.12 1.02 -11.84
CA ALA A 122 15.64 1.93 -12.85
C ALA A 122 16.97 1.42 -13.41
N GLU A 123 17.13 1.42 -14.74
CA GLU A 123 18.34 0.90 -15.41
C GLU A 123 19.64 1.54 -14.89
N ARG A 124 19.58 2.84 -14.51
CA ARG A 124 20.69 3.58 -13.89
C ARG A 124 21.18 2.99 -12.56
N ALA A 125 20.32 2.24 -11.86
CA ALA A 125 20.59 1.63 -10.56
C ALA A 125 21.03 0.16 -10.65
N LYS A 126 21.03 -0.45 -11.84
CA LYS A 126 21.50 -1.82 -12.02
C LYS A 126 23.02 -1.91 -11.78
N PRO A 127 23.54 -2.94 -11.09
CA PRO A 127 24.95 -3.02 -10.75
C PRO A 127 25.88 -3.03 -11.97
N ARG A 128 26.67 -1.96 -12.14
CA ARG A 128 27.69 -1.89 -13.20
C ARG A 128 28.96 -2.63 -12.76
N LYS A 129 29.34 -3.68 -13.48
CA LYS A 129 30.60 -4.41 -13.23
C LYS A 129 31.80 -3.53 -13.60
N ILE A 130 32.54 -3.06 -12.59
CA ILE A 130 33.80 -2.34 -12.79
C ILE A 130 34.92 -3.38 -12.95
N SER A 131 35.56 -3.39 -14.13
CA SER A 131 36.73 -4.22 -14.39
C SER A 131 38.01 -3.45 -14.02
N VAL A 132 38.83 -4.01 -13.13
CA VAL A 132 40.13 -3.42 -12.79
C VAL A 132 41.15 -3.80 -13.87
N GLY A 133 41.67 -2.80 -14.59
CA GLY A 133 42.72 -3.00 -15.59
C GLY A 133 44.09 -3.13 -14.94
N ILE A 134 44.80 -4.23 -15.20
CA ILE A 134 46.21 -4.38 -14.81
C ILE A 134 47.07 -3.61 -15.84
N GLY A 135 47.50 -2.41 -15.48
CA GLY A 135 48.40 -1.62 -16.31
C GLY A 135 49.81 -2.22 -16.33
N SER A 136 50.20 -2.88 -17.43
CA SER A 136 51.56 -3.39 -17.64
C SER A 136 52.55 -2.27 -17.98
N GLY A 137 52.81 -1.40 -17.01
CA GLY A 137 53.77 -0.29 -17.11
C GLY A 137 55.18 -0.69 -16.69
N ARG A 138 55.87 -1.56 -17.46
CA ARG A 138 57.29 -1.86 -17.26
C ARG A 138 58.11 -0.60 -17.60
N ARG A 139 58.61 0.11 -16.59
CA ARG A 139 59.64 1.17 -16.74
C ARG A 139 61.03 0.63 -16.42
N GLU A 140 61.61 -0.06 -17.40
CA GLU A 140 63.03 0.09 -17.78
C GLU A 140 63.08 1.28 -18.77
N ILE A 141 64.12 2.08 -18.98
CA ILE A 141 65.54 2.16 -18.58
C ILE A 141 65.90 3.68 -18.46
N SER A 142 67.09 4.18 -18.08
CA SER A 142 68.43 3.61 -17.84
C SER A 142 69.27 4.54 -16.92
N GLY A 143 70.49 4.08 -16.59
CA GLY A 143 71.76 4.86 -16.49
C GLY A 143 71.76 6.24 -15.85
#